data_AF-A0A831JZ70-F1
#
_entry.id   AF-A0A831JZ70-F1
#
_cell.length_a   1.000
_cell.length_b   1.000
_cell.length_c   1.000
_cell.angle_alpha   90.00
_cell.angle_beta   90.00
_cell.angle_gamma   90.00
#
_symmetry.space_group_name_H-M   'P 1'
#
loop_
_entity.id
_entity.type
_entity.pdbx_description
1 polymer ?
#
loop_
_entity_poly.entity_id
_entity_poly.type
_entity_poly.pdbx_seq_one_letter_code
_entity_poly.pdbx_strand_id
1 'polypeptide(L)'
;MSNDNPGENKDSKRELKTLLMDLLAVLIVLLLIFASLYTYLGRYPFVVVVKSGSMMHGDDSAVGIIDTGDLVFVKDVERREDIVTYVEGEKKGYKRFGSYGDVIIYKRNGDNSTIPIIHRAVVWIEANLSGARYSYDVPSLKLYNITTRFVIQDYGYRKRDIVVDVSRILAIFSHLRLTPHSGFITKGDNNLFVDQNSNFTGPVQYILPVKLSWIVGKAVGELPWFG
;
A
#
# COMPACT_ATOMS: atom_id res chain seq x y z
N MET A 1 -5.50 -51.18 -49.54
CA MET A 1 -5.84 -51.73 -48.21
C MET A 1 -5.30 -50.77 -47.17
N SER A 2 -6.19 -49.92 -46.63
CA SER A 2 -5.88 -49.08 -45.46
C SER A 2 -6.02 -49.98 -44.24
N ASN A 3 -4.92 -50.29 -43.57
CA ASN A 3 -4.93 -50.99 -42.29
C ASN A 3 -5.38 -49.99 -41.23
N ASP A 4 -6.69 -49.85 -41.05
CA ASP A 4 -7.27 -49.09 -39.96
C ASP A 4 -7.11 -49.94 -38.70
N ASN A 5 -6.09 -49.66 -37.88
CA ASN A 5 -5.72 -50.48 -36.73
C ASN A 5 -6.55 -50.06 -35.50
N PRO A 6 -7.58 -50.83 -35.08
CA PRO A 6 -8.53 -50.41 -34.05
C PRO A 6 -7.91 -50.23 -32.66
N GLY A 7 -6.69 -50.74 -32.41
CA GLY A 7 -5.93 -50.51 -31.18
C GLY A 7 -5.41 -49.08 -31.04
N GLU A 8 -4.91 -48.50 -32.14
CA GLU A 8 -4.29 -47.17 -32.17
C GLU A 8 -5.29 -46.06 -31.83
N ASN A 9 -6.52 -46.16 -32.34
CA ASN A 9 -7.61 -45.21 -32.08
C ASN A 9 -8.15 -45.28 -30.64
N LYS A 10 -8.13 -46.47 -30.02
CA LYS A 10 -8.60 -46.67 -28.65
C LYS A 10 -7.61 -46.16 -27.62
N ASP A 11 -6.32 -46.33 -27.89
CA ASP A 11 -5.24 -45.83 -27.05
C ASP A 11 -5.14 -44.29 -27.16
N SER A 12 -5.23 -43.74 -28.38
CA SER A 12 -5.28 -42.27 -28.60
C SER A 12 -6.46 -41.60 -27.86
N LYS A 13 -7.65 -42.22 -27.86
CA LYS A 13 -8.82 -41.69 -27.12
C LYS A 13 -8.65 -41.76 -25.60
N ARG A 14 -7.94 -42.77 -25.08
CA ARG A 14 -7.62 -42.90 -23.65
C ARG A 14 -6.59 -41.88 -23.21
N GLU A 15 -5.55 -41.67 -24.01
CA GLU A 15 -4.55 -40.62 -23.79
C GLU A 15 -5.21 -39.23 -23.78
N LEU A 16 -6.03 -38.92 -24.79
CA LEU A 16 -6.75 -37.63 -24.85
C LEU A 16 -7.65 -37.39 -23.64
N LYS A 17 -8.37 -38.41 -23.17
CA LYS A 17 -9.23 -38.32 -21.97
C LYS A 17 -8.40 -38.03 -20.71
N THR A 18 -7.24 -38.67 -20.58
CA THR A 18 -6.34 -38.47 -19.44
C THR A 18 -5.79 -37.05 -19.44
N LEU A 19 -5.30 -36.58 -20.59
CA LEU A 19 -4.81 -35.20 -20.76
C LEU A 19 -5.90 -34.16 -20.46
N LEU A 20 -7.14 -34.38 -20.92
CA LEU A 20 -8.27 -33.50 -20.60
C LEU A 20 -8.59 -33.47 -19.10
N MET A 21 -8.52 -34.62 -18.43
CA MET A 21 -8.76 -34.73 -17.00
C MET A 21 -7.65 -34.07 -16.19
N ASP A 22 -6.40 -34.22 -16.58
CA ASP A 22 -5.26 -33.56 -15.96
C ASP A 22 -5.34 -32.03 -16.12
N LEU A 23 -5.67 -31.56 -17.33
CA LEU A 23 -5.85 -30.14 -17.60
C LEU A 23 -7.04 -29.55 -16.82
N LEU A 24 -8.14 -30.30 -16.69
CA LEU A 24 -9.28 -29.91 -15.87
C LEU A 24 -8.89 -29.83 -14.39
N ALA A 25 -8.13 -30.80 -13.89
CA ALA A 25 -7.65 -30.81 -12.52
C ALA A 25 -6.78 -29.58 -12.22
N VAL A 26 -5.84 -29.24 -13.11
CA VAL A 26 -5.00 -28.03 -12.99
C VAL A 26 -5.87 -26.77 -12.99
N LEU A 27 -6.84 -26.67 -13.90
CA LEU A 27 -7.75 -25.53 -13.97
C LEU A 27 -8.55 -25.36 -12.67
N ILE A 28 -9.08 -26.45 -12.11
CA ILE A 28 -9.81 -26.43 -10.84
C ILE A 28 -8.90 -25.95 -9.71
N VAL A 29 -7.68 -26.47 -9.61
CA VAL A 29 -6.72 -26.03 -8.59
C VAL A 29 -6.40 -24.54 -8.72
N LEU A 30 -6.18 -24.04 -9.93
CA LEU A 30 -5.93 -22.62 -10.17
C LEU A 30 -7.14 -21.74 -9.78
N LEU A 31 -8.36 -22.17 -10.12
CA LEU A 31 -9.58 -21.46 -9.74
C LEU A 31 -9.78 -21.46 -8.22
N LEU A 32 -9.47 -22.56 -7.53
CA LEU A 32 -9.54 -22.63 -6.08
C LEU A 32 -8.51 -21.71 -5.42
N ILE A 33 -7.27 -21.67 -5.90
CA ILE A 33 -6.23 -20.76 -5.41
C ILE A 33 -6.66 -19.31 -5.66
N PHE A 34 -7.11 -18.99 -6.88
CA PHE A 34 -7.56 -17.65 -7.25
C PHE A 34 -8.75 -17.20 -6.40
N ALA A 35 -9.78 -18.03 -6.24
CA ALA A 35 -10.95 -17.72 -5.42
C ALA A 35 -10.57 -17.55 -3.94
N SER A 36 -9.64 -18.36 -3.43
CA SER A 36 -9.14 -18.23 -2.05
C SER A 36 -8.38 -16.92 -1.84
N LEU A 37 -7.50 -16.55 -2.78
CA LEU A 37 -6.80 -15.26 -2.74
C LEU A 37 -7.77 -14.08 -2.88
N TYR A 38 -8.72 -14.17 -3.81
CA TYR A 38 -9.70 -13.11 -4.05
C TYR A 38 -10.60 -12.88 -2.83
N THR A 39 -11.06 -13.94 -2.18
CA THR A 39 -11.88 -13.82 -0.97
C THR A 39 -11.10 -13.26 0.22
N TYR A 40 -9.81 -13.56 0.36
CA TYR A 40 -8.99 -13.04 1.45
C TYR A 40 -8.50 -11.59 1.22
N LEU A 41 -8.07 -11.28 0.00
CA LEU A 41 -7.49 -9.99 -0.38
C LEU A 41 -8.52 -8.98 -0.84
N GLY A 42 -9.67 -9.40 -1.36
CA GLY A 42 -10.77 -8.54 -1.78
C GLY A 42 -10.53 -7.76 -3.08
N ARG A 43 -9.40 -7.93 -3.77
CA ARG A 43 -9.06 -7.15 -4.97
C ARG A 43 -8.19 -7.93 -5.96
N TYR A 44 -8.15 -7.50 -7.21
CA TYR A 44 -7.14 -7.88 -8.21
C TYR A 44 -6.52 -6.62 -8.84
N PRO A 45 -5.20 -6.55 -9.13
CA PRO A 45 -4.18 -7.58 -8.87
C PRO A 45 -3.90 -7.79 -7.37
N PHE A 46 -3.53 -9.02 -7.03
CA PHE A 46 -3.22 -9.48 -5.66
C PHE A 46 -1.86 -9.03 -5.15
N VAL A 47 -0.90 -8.86 -6.07
CA VAL A 47 0.51 -8.56 -5.77
C VAL A 47 0.98 -7.32 -6.52
N VAL A 48 1.91 -6.60 -5.92
CA VAL A 48 2.61 -5.47 -6.54
C VAL A 48 4.11 -5.64 -6.38
N VAL A 49 4.89 -5.17 -7.37
CA VAL A 49 6.35 -5.17 -7.31
C VAL A 49 6.83 -3.85 -6.69
N VAL A 50 7.76 -3.94 -5.75
CA VAL A 50 8.39 -2.79 -5.12
C VAL A 50 9.53 -2.27 -5.99
N LYS A 51 9.41 -1.01 -6.44
CA LYS A 51 10.34 -0.42 -7.42
C LYS A 51 11.47 0.43 -6.81
N SER A 52 11.43 0.70 -5.52
CA SER A 52 12.36 1.64 -4.89
C SER A 52 12.66 1.28 -3.44
N GLY A 53 13.89 1.58 -3.00
CA GLY A 53 14.36 1.33 -1.63
C GLY A 53 13.85 2.32 -0.57
N SER A 54 12.72 2.98 -0.80
CA SER A 54 12.15 3.93 0.17
C SER A 54 11.60 3.25 1.42
N MET A 55 11.34 1.94 1.37
CA MET A 55 10.86 1.12 2.49
C MET A 55 11.96 0.27 3.15
N MET A 56 13.17 0.24 2.60
CA MET A 56 14.29 -0.57 3.12
C MET A 56 14.79 -0.08 4.48
N HIS A 57 15.26 -1.00 5.33
CA HIS A 57 15.81 -0.66 6.66
C HIS A 57 17.34 -0.68 6.72
N GLY A 58 18.01 -0.98 5.62
CA GLY A 58 19.46 -1.02 5.48
C GLY A 58 19.84 -1.32 4.04
N ASP A 59 21.11 -1.65 3.82
CA ASP A 59 21.61 -2.09 2.51
C ASP A 59 21.38 -3.60 2.29
N ASP A 60 21.25 -4.36 3.38
CA ASP A 60 20.98 -5.80 3.36
C ASP A 60 19.47 -6.07 3.33
N SER A 61 19.06 -7.01 2.46
CA SER A 61 17.69 -7.50 2.43
C SER A 61 17.35 -8.34 3.66
N ALA A 62 16.13 -8.19 4.17
CA ALA A 62 15.70 -8.89 5.37
C ALA A 62 14.22 -9.32 5.29
N VAL A 63 13.96 -10.59 5.57
CA VAL A 63 12.58 -11.10 5.63
C VAL A 63 11.79 -10.39 6.72
N GLY A 64 10.62 -9.92 6.36
CA GLY A 64 9.75 -9.09 7.18
C GLY A 64 10.01 -7.60 7.05
N ILE A 65 10.74 -7.15 6.02
CA ILE A 65 10.96 -5.76 5.65
C ILE A 65 10.78 -5.66 4.13
N ILE A 66 10.10 -4.60 3.68
CA ILE A 66 9.86 -4.41 2.26
C ILE A 66 11.14 -3.90 1.58
N ASP A 67 11.70 -4.74 0.72
CA ASP A 67 12.90 -4.45 -0.06
C ASP A 67 12.58 -4.19 -1.55
N THR A 68 13.56 -3.64 -2.26
CA THR A 68 13.43 -3.41 -3.71
C THR A 68 13.42 -4.75 -4.44
N GLY A 69 12.46 -4.96 -5.34
CA GLY A 69 12.26 -6.22 -6.06
C GLY A 69 11.26 -7.17 -5.38
N ASP A 70 10.79 -6.86 -4.16
CA ASP A 70 9.81 -7.73 -3.51
C ASP A 70 8.44 -7.70 -4.19
N LEU A 71 7.78 -8.86 -4.19
CA LEU A 71 6.34 -8.96 -4.47
C LEU A 71 5.57 -8.83 -3.16
N VAL A 72 4.73 -7.79 -3.06
CA VAL A 72 3.94 -7.51 -1.87
C VAL A 72 2.47 -7.84 -2.14
N PHE A 73 1.88 -8.68 -1.28
CA PHE A 73 0.44 -8.95 -1.30
C PHE A 73 -0.35 -7.74 -0.80
N VAL A 74 -1.38 -7.37 -1.54
CA VAL A 74 -2.21 -6.19 -1.27
C VAL A 74 -3.63 -6.61 -0.94
N LYS A 75 -4.08 -6.24 0.25
CA LYS A 75 -5.46 -6.39 0.70
C LYS A 75 -6.23 -5.10 0.49
N ASP A 76 -7.48 -5.22 0.08
CA ASP A 76 -8.37 -4.09 -0.13
C ASP A 76 -8.64 -3.32 1.17
N VAL A 77 -8.95 -2.03 1.02
CA VAL A 77 -9.24 -1.11 2.11
C VAL A 77 -10.50 -0.35 1.75
N GLU A 78 -11.59 -0.64 2.44
CA GLU A 78 -12.89 -0.01 2.19
C GLU A 78 -13.13 1.18 3.10
N ARG A 79 -12.63 1.11 4.34
CA ARG A 79 -12.89 2.09 5.39
C ARG A 79 -11.60 2.54 6.06
N ARG A 80 -11.66 3.70 6.71
CA ARG A 80 -10.52 4.27 7.45
C ARG A 80 -10.03 3.31 8.54
N GLU A 81 -10.95 2.62 9.21
CA GLU A 81 -10.69 1.75 10.35
C GLU A 81 -9.92 0.48 9.95
N ASP A 82 -9.90 0.14 8.65
CA ASP A 82 -9.16 -1.00 8.15
C ASP A 82 -7.64 -0.76 8.14
N ILE A 83 -7.18 0.47 8.35
CA ILE A 83 -5.76 0.85 8.41
C ILE A 83 -5.37 1.21 9.85
N VAL A 84 -4.31 0.59 10.36
CA VAL A 84 -3.68 1.00 11.61
C VAL A 84 -2.48 1.88 11.29
N THR A 85 -2.51 3.16 11.69
CA THR A 85 -1.36 4.07 11.49
C THR A 85 -0.21 3.74 12.44
N TYR A 86 0.99 4.27 12.19
CA TYR A 86 2.15 4.12 13.08
C TYR A 86 1.83 4.54 14.51
N VAL A 87 1.22 5.73 14.68
CA VAL A 87 0.86 6.27 16.01
C VAL A 87 -0.13 5.36 16.75
N GLU A 88 -1.08 4.76 16.02
CA GLU A 88 -2.04 3.81 16.61
C GLU A 88 -1.38 2.46 16.90
N GLY A 89 -0.51 2.00 16.00
CA GLY A 89 0.20 0.74 16.09
C GLY A 89 1.19 0.71 17.26
N GLU A 90 1.90 1.81 17.50
CA GLU A 90 2.82 1.94 18.63
C GLU A 90 2.09 1.77 19.97
N LYS A 91 0.91 2.38 20.13
CA LYS A 91 0.08 2.23 21.34
C LYS A 91 -0.45 0.82 21.54
N LYS A 92 -0.70 0.10 20.45
CA LYS A 92 -1.27 -1.27 20.44
C LYS A 92 -0.21 -2.37 20.39
N GLY A 93 1.06 -2.03 20.20
CA GLY A 93 2.13 -3.00 19.89
C GLY A 93 2.00 -3.66 18.51
N TYR A 94 1.19 -3.11 17.60
CA TYR A 94 0.94 -3.69 16.27
C TYR A 94 2.02 -3.29 15.27
N LYS A 95 2.73 -4.29 14.72
CA LYS A 95 3.83 -4.12 13.78
C LYS A 95 3.60 -4.84 12.45
N ARG A 96 4.03 -4.21 11.36
CA ARG A 96 4.12 -4.81 10.03
C ARG A 96 5.35 -4.26 9.31
N PHE A 97 6.06 -5.15 8.62
CA PHE A 97 7.27 -4.81 7.85
C PHE A 97 8.33 -4.11 8.71
N GLY A 98 8.77 -4.77 9.79
CA GLY A 98 9.81 -4.28 10.70
C GLY A 98 9.47 -3.09 11.62
N SER A 99 8.32 -2.43 11.46
CA SER A 99 7.96 -1.22 12.23
C SER A 99 6.46 -1.16 12.56
N TYR A 100 6.02 -0.18 13.35
CA TYR A 100 4.63 -0.06 13.80
C TYR A 100 3.68 0.36 12.68
N GLY A 101 2.43 -0.12 12.74
CA GLY A 101 1.38 0.26 11.80
C GLY A 101 1.46 -0.43 10.44
N ASP A 102 0.47 -0.14 9.60
CA ASP A 102 0.29 -0.68 8.25
C ASP A 102 1.08 0.12 7.21
N VAL A 103 1.42 -0.57 6.13
CA VAL A 103 1.99 0.02 4.90
C VAL A 103 0.89 0.03 3.84
N ILE A 104 0.68 1.18 3.21
CA ILE A 104 -0.39 1.39 2.23
C ILE A 104 0.18 1.69 0.85
N ILE A 105 -0.51 1.20 -0.17
CA ILE A 105 -0.24 1.47 -1.58
C ILE A 105 -1.28 2.49 -2.02
N TYR A 106 -0.85 3.63 -2.56
CA TYR A 106 -1.77 4.70 -2.95
C TYR A 106 -1.33 5.45 -4.20
N LYS A 107 -2.30 6.04 -4.89
CA LYS A 107 -2.11 6.86 -6.08
C LYS A 107 -1.78 8.29 -5.66
N ARG A 108 -0.78 8.90 -6.30
CA ARG A 108 -0.36 10.26 -5.97
C ARG A 108 -1.49 11.24 -6.28
N ASN A 109 -2.08 11.86 -5.26
CA ASN A 109 -3.23 12.76 -5.37
C ASN A 109 -4.41 12.19 -6.20
N GLY A 110 -4.57 10.86 -6.24
CA GLY A 110 -5.59 10.18 -7.03
C GLY A 110 -5.28 10.06 -8.54
N ASP A 111 -4.08 10.46 -8.99
CA ASP A 111 -3.67 10.39 -10.39
C ASP A 111 -3.31 8.95 -10.81
N ASN A 112 -4.09 8.40 -11.75
CA ASN A 112 -3.92 7.07 -12.31
C ASN A 112 -2.73 6.94 -13.28
N SER A 113 -2.18 8.06 -13.76
CA SER A 113 -1.05 8.06 -14.70
C SER A 113 0.31 7.92 -13.99
N THR A 114 0.33 8.04 -12.66
CA THR A 114 1.54 7.92 -11.85
C THR A 114 1.72 6.52 -11.30
N ILE A 115 2.98 6.11 -11.10
CA ILE A 115 3.29 4.87 -10.38
C ILE A 115 2.80 5.02 -8.93
N PRO A 116 1.98 4.08 -8.41
CA PRO A 116 1.56 4.09 -7.02
C PRO A 116 2.75 4.07 -6.05
N ILE A 117 2.57 4.73 -4.90
CA ILE A 117 3.56 4.80 -3.83
C ILE A 117 3.19 3.78 -2.77
N ILE A 118 4.18 3.03 -2.27
CA ILE A 118 4.04 2.08 -1.16
C ILE A 118 4.78 2.63 0.05
N HIS A 119 4.06 3.18 1.03
CA HIS A 119 4.68 3.80 2.21
C HIS A 119 3.89 3.53 3.49
N ARG A 120 4.53 3.73 4.64
CA ARG A 120 3.89 3.55 5.94
C ARG A 120 2.86 4.65 6.21
N ALA A 121 1.68 4.24 6.69
CA ALA A 121 0.68 5.19 7.18
C ALA A 121 1.15 5.72 8.54
N VAL A 122 1.59 6.97 8.61
CA VAL A 122 2.16 7.57 9.81
C VAL A 122 1.06 7.93 10.81
N VAL A 123 0.12 8.76 10.35
CA VAL A 123 -0.96 9.28 11.18
C VAL A 123 -2.11 9.74 10.28
N TRP A 124 -3.32 9.70 10.81
CA TRP A 124 -4.51 10.26 10.15
C TRP A 124 -4.77 11.66 10.66
N ILE A 125 -5.04 12.58 9.73
CA ILE A 125 -5.38 13.97 10.04
C ILE A 125 -6.75 14.32 9.48
N GLU A 126 -7.51 15.11 10.22
CA GLU A 126 -8.88 15.50 9.91
C GLU A 126 -8.94 16.99 9.60
N ALA A 127 -9.41 17.35 8.41
CA ALA A 127 -9.53 18.76 8.04
C ALA A 127 -10.69 19.41 8.80
N ASN A 128 -10.38 20.48 9.54
CA ASN A 128 -11.37 21.33 10.16
C ASN A 128 -11.59 22.58 9.30
N LEU A 129 -12.77 22.64 8.68
CA LEU A 129 -13.17 23.69 7.74
C LEU A 129 -14.12 24.73 8.36
N SER A 130 -14.54 24.52 9.60
CA SER A 130 -15.59 25.32 10.25
C SER A 130 -15.08 26.60 10.92
N GLY A 131 -13.76 26.73 11.09
CA GLY A 131 -13.13 27.89 11.73
C GLY A 131 -12.86 29.05 10.77
N ALA A 132 -12.48 30.21 11.33
CA ALA A 132 -12.03 31.38 10.56
C ALA A 132 -10.80 31.11 9.69
N ARG A 133 -10.03 30.06 10.02
CA ARG A 133 -8.92 29.53 9.23
C ARG A 133 -9.04 28.03 9.18
N TYR A 134 -8.73 27.44 8.03
CA TYR A 134 -8.60 25.99 7.92
C TYR A 134 -7.47 25.48 8.82
N SER A 135 -7.72 24.34 9.44
CA SER A 135 -6.78 23.69 10.35
C SER A 135 -6.94 22.18 10.26
N TYR A 136 -6.09 21.44 10.98
CA TYR A 136 -6.20 19.99 11.10
C TYR A 136 -6.26 19.52 12.54
N ASP A 137 -7.08 18.50 12.75
CA ASP A 137 -7.13 17.72 13.98
C ASP A 137 -6.37 16.41 13.77
N VAL A 138 -5.73 15.93 14.84
CA VAL A 138 -5.01 14.66 14.89
C VAL A 138 -5.50 13.89 16.11
N PRO A 139 -6.68 13.22 16.03
CA PRO A 139 -7.33 12.62 17.18
C PRO A 139 -6.45 11.59 17.92
N SER A 140 -5.65 10.82 17.16
CA SER A 140 -4.74 9.83 17.73
C SER A 140 -3.64 10.45 18.61
N LEU A 141 -3.30 11.72 18.42
CA LEU A 141 -2.34 12.47 19.24
C LEU A 141 -3.01 13.47 20.19
N LYS A 142 -4.37 13.54 20.21
CA LYS A 142 -5.14 14.55 20.96
C LYS A 142 -4.73 15.99 20.63
N LEU A 143 -4.36 16.24 19.37
CA LEU A 143 -4.03 17.56 18.86
C LEU A 143 -5.21 18.09 18.05
N TYR A 144 -5.60 19.34 18.26
CA TYR A 144 -6.77 19.94 17.61
C TYR A 144 -6.47 21.36 17.14
N ASN A 145 -7.12 21.78 16.05
CA ASN A 145 -6.98 23.08 15.41
C ASN A 145 -5.52 23.44 15.06
N ILE A 146 -4.74 22.44 14.65
CA ILE A 146 -3.32 22.64 14.33
C ILE A 146 -3.20 23.39 13.00
N THR A 147 -2.41 24.46 13.02
CA THR A 147 -2.12 25.29 11.85
C THR A 147 -0.62 25.37 11.54
N THR A 148 0.24 24.97 12.48
CA THR A 148 1.70 25.09 12.39
C THR A 148 2.36 23.74 12.10
N ARG A 149 3.10 23.17 13.04
CA ARG A 149 3.76 21.87 12.90
C ARG A 149 3.55 21.05 14.15
N PHE A 150 3.62 19.74 14.02
CA PHE A 150 3.74 18.83 15.15
C PHE A 150 4.84 17.81 14.89
N VAL A 151 5.33 17.19 15.97
CA VAL A 151 6.43 16.24 15.94
C VAL A 151 5.95 14.90 16.45
N ILE A 152 6.31 13.83 15.75
CA ILE A 152 6.19 12.46 16.26
C ILE A 152 7.59 12.03 16.63
N GLN A 153 7.81 11.80 17.93
CA GLN A 153 9.11 11.44 18.48
C GLN A 153 9.42 9.96 18.25
N ASP A 154 10.71 9.62 18.24
CA ASP A 154 11.18 8.23 18.24
C ASP A 154 10.60 7.36 17.09
N TYR A 155 10.30 7.99 15.95
CA TYR A 155 9.60 7.37 14.84
C TYR A 155 10.47 6.36 14.08
N GLY A 156 9.84 5.25 13.70
CA GLY A 156 10.40 4.22 12.83
C GLY A 156 11.51 3.38 13.48
N TYR A 157 12.19 2.58 12.66
CA TYR A 157 13.26 1.68 13.11
C TYR A 157 14.53 2.43 13.54
N ARG A 158 14.79 3.62 12.97
CA ARG A 158 15.95 4.46 13.31
C ARG A 158 15.71 5.40 14.49
N LYS A 159 14.53 5.36 15.13
CA LYS A 159 14.18 6.22 16.27
C LYS A 159 14.49 7.70 16.02
N ARG A 160 13.98 8.21 14.89
CA ARG A 160 14.17 9.61 14.50
C ARG A 160 12.87 10.36 14.61
N ASP A 161 12.93 11.55 15.16
CA ASP A 161 11.80 12.46 15.16
C ASP A 161 11.42 12.84 13.72
N ILE A 162 10.12 12.87 13.45
CA ILE A 162 9.59 13.36 12.18
C ILE A 162 8.67 14.56 12.42
N VAL A 163 8.81 15.56 11.56
CA VAL A 163 8.03 16.80 11.61
C VAL A 163 6.97 16.77 10.51
N VAL A 164 5.72 17.00 10.90
CA VAL A 164 4.61 17.22 9.96
C VAL A 164 4.32 18.72 9.94
N ASP A 165 4.49 19.36 8.78
CA ASP A 165 4.34 20.81 8.63
C ASP A 165 2.94 21.12 8.07
N VAL A 166 1.99 21.36 8.97
CA VAL A 166 0.60 21.66 8.64
C VAL A 166 0.48 23.01 7.95
N SER A 167 1.29 24.00 8.31
CA SER A 167 1.35 25.30 7.60
C SER A 167 1.67 25.10 6.13
N ARG A 168 2.67 24.27 5.82
CA ARG A 168 3.04 23.93 4.44
C ARG A 168 1.90 23.21 3.72
N ILE A 169 1.27 22.21 4.35
CA ILE A 169 0.14 21.47 3.76
C ILE A 169 -1.01 22.44 3.40
N LEU A 170 -1.40 23.31 4.33
CA LEU A 170 -2.45 24.31 4.10
C LEU A 170 -2.06 25.31 3.00
N ALA A 171 -0.79 25.74 2.96
CA ALA A 171 -0.28 26.61 1.90
C ALA A 171 -0.34 25.94 0.52
N ILE A 172 -0.06 24.63 0.42
CA ILE A 172 -0.20 23.86 -0.83
C ILE A 172 -1.66 23.85 -1.27
N PHE A 173 -2.61 23.56 -0.38
CA PHE A 173 -4.04 23.62 -0.72
C PHE A 173 -4.46 24.99 -1.24
N SER A 174 -4.03 26.06 -0.57
CA SER A 174 -4.28 27.44 -1.00
C SER A 174 -3.67 27.74 -2.38
N HIS A 175 -2.42 27.34 -2.60
CA HIS A 175 -1.71 27.53 -3.87
C HIS A 175 -2.40 26.80 -5.02
N LEU A 176 -2.84 25.57 -4.78
CA LEU A 176 -3.58 24.76 -5.76
C LEU A 176 -5.06 25.16 -5.89
N ARG A 177 -5.54 26.11 -5.10
CA ARG A 177 -6.96 26.54 -5.03
C ARG A 177 -7.91 25.37 -4.74
N LEU A 178 -7.49 24.47 -3.86
CA LEU A 178 -8.25 23.31 -3.41
C LEU A 178 -8.69 23.49 -1.96
N THR A 179 -9.84 22.92 -1.62
CA THR A 179 -10.28 22.82 -0.21
C THR A 179 -9.47 21.74 0.51
N PRO A 180 -8.90 22.02 1.69
CA PRO A 180 -8.26 20.99 2.52
C PRO A 180 -9.20 19.83 2.81
N HIS A 181 -8.64 18.64 2.97
CA HIS A 181 -9.41 17.43 3.25
C HIS A 181 -8.62 16.48 4.16
N SER A 182 -9.36 15.64 4.87
CA SER A 182 -8.79 14.59 5.71
C SER A 182 -8.02 13.56 4.87
N GLY A 183 -7.04 12.92 5.50
CA GLY A 183 -6.19 11.94 4.84
C GLY A 183 -5.09 11.40 5.72
N PHE A 184 -4.37 10.40 5.22
CA PHE A 184 -3.18 9.88 5.88
C PHE A 184 -1.96 10.74 5.54
N ILE A 185 -1.16 11.01 6.55
CA ILE A 185 0.25 11.36 6.37
C ILE A 185 1.01 10.06 6.18
N THR A 186 1.84 10.01 5.15
CA THR A 186 2.58 8.81 4.75
C THR A 186 4.07 9.09 4.70
N LYS A 187 4.87 8.03 4.88
CA LYS A 187 6.31 8.14 4.82
C LYS A 187 6.95 6.79 4.46
N GLY A 188 7.88 6.79 3.51
CA GLY A 188 8.79 5.66 3.31
C GLY A 188 9.71 5.48 4.50
N ASP A 189 9.88 4.26 4.99
CA ASP A 189 10.68 3.99 6.19
C ASP A 189 12.12 4.52 6.06
N ASN A 190 12.71 4.44 4.87
CA ASN A 190 14.04 4.96 4.56
C ASN A 190 14.09 6.46 4.18
N ASN A 191 12.94 7.12 3.99
CA ASN A 191 12.91 8.53 3.63
C ASN A 191 13.32 9.43 4.82
N LEU A 192 13.73 10.68 4.55
CA LEU A 192 14.02 11.65 5.61
C LEU A 192 12.77 12.37 6.10
N PHE A 193 11.86 12.69 5.20
CA PHE A 193 10.65 13.47 5.48
C PHE A 193 9.39 12.67 5.19
N VAL A 194 8.25 13.13 5.71
CA VAL A 194 6.94 12.65 5.28
C VAL A 194 6.69 13.06 3.83
N ASP A 195 5.86 12.30 3.14
CA ASP A 195 5.60 12.50 1.70
C ASP A 195 4.97 13.87 1.44
N GLN A 196 4.09 14.34 2.33
CA GLN A 196 3.44 15.65 2.23
C GLN A 196 4.42 16.83 2.36
N ASN A 197 5.61 16.60 2.94
CA ASN A 197 6.66 17.60 3.08
C ASN A 197 7.75 17.47 2.00
N SER A 198 7.69 16.41 1.18
CA SER A 198 8.72 16.11 0.18
C SER A 198 8.44 16.84 -1.14
N ASN A 199 9.50 17.32 -1.80
CA ASN A 199 9.41 17.84 -3.17
C ASN A 199 9.60 16.66 -4.14
N PHE A 200 8.53 16.28 -4.84
CA PHE A 200 8.64 15.23 -5.86
C PHE A 200 9.01 15.83 -7.22
N THR A 201 9.85 15.12 -7.96
CA THR A 201 10.10 15.39 -9.38
C THR A 201 9.00 14.73 -10.21
N GLY A 202 8.47 15.45 -11.22
CA GLY A 202 7.40 14.98 -12.10
C GLY A 202 6.21 15.94 -12.20
N PRO A 203 5.13 15.53 -12.90
CA PRO A 203 3.96 16.39 -13.15
C PRO A 203 3.21 16.78 -11.86
N VAL A 204 3.31 15.95 -10.83
CA VAL A 204 2.73 16.21 -9.50
C VAL A 204 3.87 16.53 -8.53
N GLN A 205 4.01 17.82 -8.23
CA GLN A 205 5.09 18.37 -7.42
C GLN A 205 4.86 18.18 -5.90
N TYR A 206 3.59 18.14 -5.48
CA TYR A 206 3.18 18.05 -4.08
C TYR A 206 2.36 16.80 -3.83
N ILE A 207 2.54 16.17 -2.67
CA ILE A 207 1.62 15.12 -2.19
C ILE A 207 0.71 15.71 -1.14
N LEU A 208 -0.60 15.57 -1.33
CA LEU A 208 -1.62 15.96 -0.38
C LEU A 208 -1.82 14.84 0.66
N PRO A 209 -2.46 15.09 1.82
CA PRO A 209 -2.88 14.03 2.73
C PRO A 209 -3.64 12.94 1.97
N VAL A 210 -3.26 11.67 2.11
CA VAL A 210 -3.76 10.60 1.25
C VAL A 210 -5.21 10.28 1.60
N LYS A 211 -6.15 10.58 0.69
CA LYS A 211 -7.55 10.19 0.85
C LYS A 211 -7.69 8.68 0.82
N LEU A 212 -8.71 8.18 1.52
CA LEU A 212 -9.11 6.78 1.44
C LEU A 212 -9.37 6.34 0.00
N SER A 213 -10.03 7.17 -0.81
CA SER A 213 -10.31 6.86 -2.23
C SER A 213 -9.08 6.85 -3.14
N TRP A 214 -7.92 7.28 -2.67
CA TRP A 214 -6.65 7.21 -3.41
C TRP A 214 -5.86 5.93 -3.08
N ILE A 215 -6.26 5.22 -2.02
CA ILE A 215 -5.62 3.99 -1.58
C ILE A 215 -6.01 2.89 -2.54
N VAL A 216 -5.00 2.17 -3.02
CA VAL A 216 -5.14 0.94 -3.80
C VAL A 216 -5.37 -0.22 -2.83
N GLY A 217 -4.66 -0.24 -1.70
CA GLY A 217 -4.87 -1.21 -0.64
C GLY A 217 -3.75 -1.13 0.39
N LYS A 218 -3.73 -2.08 1.32
CA LYS A 218 -2.65 -2.22 2.31
C LYS A 218 -1.83 -3.48 2.09
N ALA A 219 -0.53 -3.37 2.32
CA ALA A 219 0.40 -4.47 2.24
C ALA A 219 0.15 -5.45 3.40
N VAL A 220 -0.01 -6.74 3.10
CA VAL A 220 -0.32 -7.80 4.09
C VAL A 220 0.65 -8.97 4.06
N GLY A 221 1.64 -9.00 3.18
CA GLY A 221 2.69 -10.01 3.13
C GLY A 221 3.66 -9.71 1.99
N GLU A 222 4.83 -10.34 2.00
CA GLU A 222 5.85 -10.19 0.95
C GLU A 222 6.39 -11.57 0.54
N LEU A 223 6.84 -11.65 -0.70
CA LEU A 223 7.65 -12.74 -1.25
C LEU A 223 8.99 -12.13 -1.66
N PRO A 224 10.08 -12.42 -0.92
CA PRO A 224 11.37 -11.81 -1.18
C PRO A 224 11.99 -12.32 -2.49
N TRP A 225 12.74 -11.46 -3.17
CA TRP A 225 13.60 -11.82 -4.33
C TRP A 225 12.88 -12.31 -5.60
N PHE A 226 11.59 -12.03 -5.77
CA PHE A 226 10.80 -12.45 -6.94
C PHE A 226 10.52 -11.33 -7.97
N GLY A 227 11.29 -10.24 -7.99
CA GLY A 227 11.09 -9.11 -8.90
C GLY A 227 12.36 -8.43 -9.39
#